data_AF-A0A1D7Y373-F1
#
_entry.id   AF-A0A1D7Y373-F1
#
_cell.length_a   1.000
_cell.length_b   1.000
_cell.length_c   1.000
_cell.angle_alpha   90.00
_cell.angle_beta   90.00
_cell.angle_gamma   90.00
#
_symmetry.space_group_name_H-M   'P 1'
#
loop_
_entity.id
_entity.type
_entity.pdbx_description
1 polymer ?
#
loop_
_entity_poly.entity_id
_entity_poly.type
_entity_poly.pdbx_seq_one_letter_code
_entity_poly.pdbx_strand_id
1 'polypeptide(L)'
;MAAPGSQSDGTTKVRTVCSYCGVGCGLVLDVGTGPDGRRTVVKASGDKEHPANFGRLCTKGATTADMLAAPGRLTTALVRPDRGEEPQPAPLAAAVTETARRLRTIIDEHGPDAVALYVSGQLSLEAQYLANKLAKGFIRTNQIESNSRLCMAGAGTGYKLSLGADGPPGSYQDLDKADVFFVIGSNMADCHPILFLRMMERVKSAGAKLIVVDPRRTATAAKADLFLQIKPGTDLSSPSPASGPAPRSGPTCWVACNPVCTPYAPAP
;
A
#
# COMPACT_ATOMS: atom_id res chain seq x y z
N MET A 1 -8.89 4.75 -17.94
CA MET A 1 -9.81 4.22 -18.98
C MET A 1 -9.30 2.85 -19.39
N ALA A 2 -10.03 1.77 -19.14
CA ALA A 2 -9.63 0.42 -19.50
C ALA A 2 -9.92 0.16 -21.00
N ALA A 3 -8.94 -0.37 -21.74
CA ALA A 3 -9.11 -0.79 -23.12
C ALA A 3 -10.04 -2.03 -23.21
N PRO A 4 -10.91 -2.17 -24.22
CA PRO A 4 -11.79 -3.33 -24.34
C PRO A 4 -10.99 -4.57 -24.78
N GLY A 5 -10.89 -5.57 -23.90
CA GLY A 5 -10.32 -6.88 -24.19
C GLY A 5 -11.35 -7.85 -24.80
N SER A 6 -10.85 -8.79 -25.60
CA SER A 6 -11.58 -9.84 -26.33
C SER A 6 -12.73 -10.47 -25.53
N GLN A 7 -13.93 -10.47 -26.12
CA GLN A 7 -15.12 -11.10 -25.56
C GLN A 7 -15.00 -12.62 -25.64
N SER A 8 -15.18 -13.31 -24.51
CA SER A 8 -15.47 -14.74 -24.45
C SER A 8 -16.84 -14.87 -23.79
N ASP A 9 -17.76 -15.61 -24.43
CA ASP A 9 -19.20 -15.73 -24.13
C ASP A 9 -19.62 -15.21 -22.75
N GLY A 10 -20.23 -14.01 -22.75
CA GLY A 10 -20.83 -13.39 -21.57
C GLY A 10 -19.90 -12.62 -20.62
N THR A 11 -18.59 -12.57 -20.88
CA THR A 11 -17.62 -11.86 -20.02
C THR A 11 -16.70 -10.92 -20.79
N THR A 12 -16.37 -9.79 -20.18
CA THR A 12 -15.41 -8.79 -20.67
C THR A 12 -14.17 -8.77 -19.79
N LYS A 13 -12.99 -8.84 -20.40
CA LYS A 13 -11.71 -8.75 -19.68
C LYS A 13 -11.33 -7.29 -19.41
N VAL A 14 -10.97 -6.99 -18.17
CA VAL A 14 -10.58 -5.65 -17.72
C VAL A 14 -9.23 -5.74 -17.00
N ARG A 15 -8.22 -5.05 -17.53
CA ARG A 15 -6.94 -4.85 -16.85
C ARG A 15 -7.06 -3.81 -15.76
N THR A 16 -6.50 -4.09 -14.60
CA THR A 16 -6.47 -3.21 -13.42
C THR A 16 -5.26 -3.54 -12.54
N VAL A 17 -5.13 -2.87 -11.40
CA VAL A 17 -4.09 -3.11 -10.40
C VAL A 17 -4.71 -3.71 -9.14
N CYS A 18 -3.96 -4.58 -8.48
CA CYS A 18 -4.30 -5.16 -7.17
C CYS A 18 -4.47 -4.07 -6.10
N SER A 19 -5.61 -4.08 -5.39
CA SER A 19 -6.00 -3.06 -4.41
C SER A 19 -5.42 -3.25 -3.00
N TYR A 20 -4.49 -4.19 -2.82
CA TYR A 20 -3.95 -4.53 -1.50
C TYR A 20 -2.64 -3.79 -1.18
N CYS A 21 -1.49 -4.46 -1.33
CA CYS A 21 -0.19 -3.92 -0.91
C CYS A 21 0.49 -3.08 -1.99
N GLY A 22 1.53 -2.35 -1.60
CA GLY A 22 2.31 -1.45 -2.46
C GLY A 22 3.10 -2.14 -3.58
N VAL A 23 3.08 -3.48 -3.70
CA VAL A 23 3.71 -4.16 -4.85
C VAL A 23 3.07 -3.71 -6.17
N GLY A 24 1.76 -3.43 -6.17
CA GLY A 24 1.05 -3.01 -7.38
C GLY A 24 1.00 -4.09 -8.46
N CYS A 25 0.62 -5.31 -8.10
CA CYS A 25 0.50 -6.41 -9.06
C CYS A 25 -0.58 -6.10 -10.11
N GLY A 26 -0.29 -6.38 -11.39
CA GLY A 26 -1.28 -6.30 -12.45
C GLY A 26 -2.31 -7.42 -12.36
N LEU A 27 -3.57 -7.07 -12.55
CA LEU A 27 -4.73 -7.96 -12.52
C LEU A 27 -5.50 -7.88 -13.83
N VAL A 28 -6.01 -9.03 -14.26
CA VAL A 28 -7.06 -9.16 -15.28
C VAL A 28 -8.31 -9.68 -14.60
N LEU A 29 -9.36 -8.87 -14.62
CA LEU A 29 -10.69 -9.22 -14.12
C LEU A 29 -11.55 -9.69 -15.30
N ASP A 30 -12.16 -10.86 -15.16
CA ASP A 30 -13.24 -11.28 -16.04
C ASP A 30 -14.54 -10.75 -15.44
N VAL A 31 -15.22 -9.88 -16.18
CA VAL A 31 -16.40 -9.17 -15.69
C VAL A 31 -17.61 -9.56 -16.52
N GLY A 32 -18.61 -10.14 -15.88
CA GLY A 32 -19.87 -10.55 -16.50
C GLY A 32 -21.08 -9.97 -15.77
N THR A 33 -22.23 -10.60 -15.97
CA THR A 33 -23.47 -10.29 -15.26
C THR A 33 -23.66 -11.32 -14.14
N GLY A 34 -23.85 -10.82 -12.92
CA GLY A 34 -24.13 -11.65 -11.75
C GLY A 34 -25.59 -12.11 -11.67
N PRO A 35 -25.93 -12.97 -10.70
CA PRO A 35 -27.29 -13.47 -10.52
C PRO A 35 -28.35 -12.38 -10.28
N ASP A 36 -27.93 -11.22 -9.75
CA ASP A 36 -28.77 -10.06 -9.48
C ASP A 36 -28.89 -9.10 -10.69
N GLY A 37 -28.40 -9.52 -11.86
CA GLY A 37 -28.38 -8.70 -13.07
C GLY A 37 -27.32 -7.60 -13.06
N ARG A 38 -26.47 -7.50 -12.03
CA ARG A 38 -25.44 -6.45 -11.94
C ARG A 38 -24.10 -6.91 -12.46
N ARG A 39 -23.29 -5.93 -12.88
CA ARG A 39 -21.91 -6.16 -13.29
C ARG A 39 -21.11 -6.78 -12.14
N THR A 40 -20.60 -7.99 -12.36
CA THR A 40 -19.94 -8.80 -11.33
C THR A 40 -18.60 -9.30 -11.85
N VAL A 41 -17.58 -9.23 -10.99
CA VAL A 41 -16.27 -9.83 -11.26
C VAL A 41 -16.38 -11.32 -10.99
N VAL A 42 -16.38 -12.13 -12.05
CA VAL A 42 -16.52 -13.59 -11.93
C VAL A 42 -15.17 -14.26 -11.66
N LYS A 43 -14.08 -13.63 -12.05
CA LYS A 43 -12.72 -14.15 -11.87
C LYS A 43 -11.70 -13.03 -11.78
N ALA A 44 -10.69 -13.24 -10.96
CA ALA A 44 -9.48 -12.44 -10.94
C ALA A 44 -8.28 -13.33 -11.31
N SER A 45 -7.42 -12.84 -12.20
CA SER A 45 -6.20 -13.52 -12.60
C SER A 45 -5.06 -12.52 -12.73
N GLY A 46 -3.80 -12.98 -12.63
CA GLY A 46 -2.66 -12.09 -12.74
C GLY A 46 -2.44 -11.69 -14.20
N ASP A 47 -2.13 -10.42 -14.44
CA ASP A 47 -1.72 -9.95 -15.75
C ASP A 47 -0.32 -10.46 -16.08
N LYS A 48 -0.21 -11.31 -17.11
CA LYS A 48 1.04 -11.91 -17.57
C LYS A 48 2.01 -10.88 -18.14
N GLU A 49 1.50 -9.77 -18.66
CA GLU A 49 2.31 -8.71 -19.27
C GLU A 49 2.77 -7.67 -18.25
N HIS A 50 2.25 -7.69 -17.02
CA HIS A 50 2.56 -6.67 -16.02
C HIS A 50 3.93 -6.91 -15.37
N PRO A 51 4.84 -5.90 -15.38
CA PRO A 51 6.25 -6.09 -15.03
C PRO A 51 6.51 -6.33 -13.54
N ALA A 52 5.54 -6.00 -12.68
CA ALA A 52 5.68 -6.25 -11.25
C ALA A 52 5.58 -7.75 -10.92
N ASN A 53 4.70 -8.49 -11.60
CA ASN A 53 4.27 -9.82 -11.17
C ASN A 53 4.29 -10.91 -12.25
N PHE A 54 4.35 -10.57 -13.54
CA PHE A 54 4.40 -11.56 -14.64
C PHE A 54 3.32 -12.64 -14.52
N GLY A 55 2.09 -12.23 -14.18
CA GLY A 55 0.95 -13.12 -14.00
C GLY A 55 0.85 -13.82 -12.63
N ARG A 56 1.87 -13.72 -11.77
CA ARG A 56 1.84 -14.28 -10.41
C ARG A 56 0.93 -13.45 -9.50
N LEU A 57 0.21 -14.10 -8.58
CA LEU A 57 -0.59 -13.44 -7.53
C LEU A 57 -0.39 -14.16 -6.20
N CYS A 58 -0.46 -13.41 -5.09
CA CYS A 58 -0.63 -14.01 -3.76
C CYS A 58 -2.12 -14.30 -3.50
N THR A 59 -2.43 -15.02 -2.41
CA THR A 59 -3.81 -15.38 -2.05
C THR A 59 -4.75 -14.17 -2.05
N LYS A 60 -4.33 -13.05 -1.45
CA LYS A 60 -5.13 -11.81 -1.41
C LYS A 60 -5.54 -11.34 -2.81
N GLY A 61 -4.60 -11.34 -3.76
CA GLY A 61 -4.85 -10.94 -5.13
C GLY A 61 -5.71 -11.95 -5.89
N ALA A 62 -5.45 -13.25 -5.70
CA ALA A 62 -6.18 -14.33 -6.37
C ALA A 62 -7.68 -14.38 -5.96
N THR A 63 -7.99 -14.08 -4.70
CA THR A 63 -9.37 -14.09 -4.16
C THR A 63 -10.07 -12.73 -4.29
N THR A 64 -9.63 -11.87 -5.21
CA THR A 64 -10.24 -10.52 -5.40
C THR A 64 -11.70 -10.62 -5.85
N ALA A 65 -12.04 -11.61 -6.69
CA ALA A 65 -13.42 -11.82 -7.12
C ALA A 65 -14.35 -12.14 -5.93
N ASP A 66 -13.92 -13.06 -5.05
CA ASP A 66 -14.66 -13.46 -3.85
C ASP A 66 -14.89 -12.26 -2.92
N MET A 67 -13.84 -11.46 -2.69
CA MET A 67 -13.92 -10.26 -1.84
C MET A 67 -14.85 -9.18 -2.41
N LEU A 68 -14.92 -9.05 -3.74
CA LEU A 68 -15.84 -8.10 -4.36
C LEU A 68 -17.31 -8.55 -4.28
N ALA A 69 -17.53 -9.87 -4.33
CA ALA A 69 -18.84 -10.50 -4.23
C ALA A 69 -19.33 -10.72 -2.78
N ALA A 70 -18.45 -10.55 -1.79
CA ALA A 70 -18.78 -10.76 -0.39
C ALA A 70 -19.99 -9.91 0.08
N PRO A 71 -20.85 -10.46 0.96
CA PRO A 71 -21.99 -9.72 1.52
C PRO A 71 -21.52 -8.61 2.47
N GLY A 72 -22.45 -7.74 2.89
CA GLY A 72 -22.20 -6.67 3.86
C GLY A 72 -21.70 -5.35 3.25
N ARG A 73 -21.72 -5.22 1.91
CA ARG A 73 -21.45 -3.94 1.24
C ARG A 73 -22.52 -2.91 1.62
N LEU A 74 -22.08 -1.72 2.06
CA LEU A 74 -22.98 -0.60 2.29
C LEU A 74 -23.54 -0.10 0.95
N THR A 75 -24.86 -0.16 0.77
CA THR A 75 -25.56 0.16 -0.50
C THR A 75 -26.36 1.45 -0.46
N THR A 76 -26.55 2.05 0.72
CA THR A 76 -27.30 3.29 0.92
C THR A 76 -26.59 4.19 1.92
N ALA A 77 -26.89 5.49 1.89
CA ALA A 77 -26.41 6.40 2.91
C ALA A 77 -27.15 6.14 4.22
N LEU A 78 -26.44 6.24 5.34
CA LEU A 78 -26.99 6.10 6.68
C LEU A 78 -26.73 7.38 7.47
N VAL A 79 -27.77 7.93 8.09
CA VAL A 79 -27.71 9.17 8.88
C VAL A 79 -28.26 8.90 10.27
N ARG A 80 -27.57 9.37 11.30
CA ARG A 80 -28.09 9.36 12.68
C ARG A 80 -28.86 10.67 12.89
N PRO A 81 -30.14 10.64 13.36
CA PRO A 81 -30.87 11.85 13.69
C PRO A 81 -30.16 12.61 14.82
N ASP A 82 -29.80 11.89 15.89
CA ASP A 82 -29.08 12.42 17.04
C ASP A 82 -27.91 11.54 17.51
N ARG A 83 -27.06 12.11 18.36
CA ARG A 83 -25.90 11.43 18.93
C ARG A 83 -26.36 10.28 19.84
N GLY A 84 -25.95 9.06 19.48
CA GLY A 84 -26.29 7.84 20.23
C GLY A 84 -27.48 7.07 19.66
N GLU A 85 -28.21 7.64 18.70
CA GLU A 85 -29.29 6.94 18.01
C GLU A 85 -28.79 6.08 16.86
N GLU A 86 -29.55 5.04 16.50
CA GLU A 86 -29.21 4.16 15.40
C GLU A 86 -29.20 4.87 14.03
N PRO A 87 -28.28 4.54 13.11
CA PRO A 87 -28.26 5.12 11.77
C PRO A 87 -29.48 4.64 10.97
N GLN A 88 -30.12 5.57 10.27
CA GLN A 88 -31.28 5.30 9.43
C GLN A 88 -30.94 5.53 7.95
N PRO A 89 -31.49 4.72 7.02
CA PRO A 89 -31.32 4.95 5.59
C PRO A 89 -31.81 6.32 5.14
N ALA A 90 -31.03 6.98 4.28
CA ALA A 90 -31.39 8.27 3.68
C ALA A 90 -31.02 8.32 2.19
N PRO A 91 -31.73 9.12 1.36
CA PRO A 91 -31.30 9.40 0.00
C PRO A 91 -29.90 10.02 -0.03
N LEU A 92 -29.00 9.50 -0.88
CA LEU A 92 -27.60 9.96 -0.94
C LEU A 92 -27.50 11.48 -1.18
N ALA A 93 -28.32 12.02 -2.08
CA ALA A 93 -28.33 13.46 -2.36
C ALA A 93 -28.71 14.29 -1.11
N ALA A 94 -29.67 13.83 -0.30
CA ALA A 94 -30.04 14.50 0.93
C ALA A 94 -28.91 14.44 1.97
N ALA A 95 -28.26 13.28 2.12
CA ALA A 95 -27.13 13.10 3.03
C ALA A 95 -25.94 14.01 2.65
N VAL A 96 -25.63 14.15 1.37
CA VAL A 96 -24.57 15.03 0.87
C VAL A 96 -24.91 16.50 1.14
N THR A 97 -26.14 16.93 0.81
CA THR A 97 -26.59 18.31 1.06
C THR A 97 -26.54 18.68 2.53
N GLU A 98 -27.02 17.80 3.41
CA GLU A 98 -26.99 18.06 4.85
C GLU A 98 -25.56 18.09 5.41
N THR A 99 -24.68 17.20 4.93
CA THR A 99 -23.26 17.23 5.29
C THR A 99 -22.62 18.56 4.88
N ALA A 100 -22.86 19.00 3.64
CA ALA A 100 -22.34 20.27 3.15
C ALA A 100 -22.86 21.47 3.95
N ARG A 101 -24.15 21.49 4.29
CA ARG A 101 -24.76 22.54 5.13
C ARG A 101 -24.10 22.61 6.50
N ARG A 102 -23.96 21.47 7.19
CA ARG A 102 -23.32 21.41 8.52
C ARG A 102 -21.87 21.85 8.48
N LEU A 103 -21.10 21.37 7.50
CA LEU A 103 -19.71 21.78 7.32
C LEU A 103 -19.59 23.29 7.05
N ARG A 104 -20.48 23.86 6.22
CA ARG A 104 -20.51 25.31 5.97
C ARG A 104 -20.78 26.09 7.26
N THR A 105 -21.77 25.69 8.05
CA THR A 105 -22.07 26.32 9.35
C THR A 105 -20.85 26.29 10.28
N ILE A 106 -20.18 25.14 10.40
CA ILE A 106 -18.95 25.02 11.21
C ILE A 106 -17.85 25.98 10.72
N ILE A 107 -17.65 26.07 9.40
CA ILE A 107 -16.65 26.96 8.81
C ILE A 107 -17.01 28.44 9.06
N ASP A 108 -18.29 28.80 8.96
CA ASP A 108 -18.77 30.16 9.22
C ASP A 108 -18.58 30.59 10.68
N GLU A 109 -18.86 29.68 11.62
CA GLU A 109 -18.82 29.98 13.05
C GLU A 109 -17.42 29.86 13.67
N HIS A 110 -16.63 28.88 13.22
CA HIS A 110 -15.36 28.51 13.86
C HIS A 110 -14.14 28.63 12.94
N GLY A 111 -14.34 29.02 11.68
CA GLY A 111 -13.28 29.13 10.69
C GLY A 111 -12.90 27.80 10.04
N PRO A 112 -12.01 27.85 9.02
CA PRO A 112 -11.71 26.70 8.17
C PRO A 112 -10.97 25.57 8.89
N ASP A 113 -10.14 25.89 9.89
CA ASP A 113 -9.35 24.90 10.64
C ASP A 113 -10.20 24.08 11.63
N ALA A 114 -11.49 24.40 11.81
CA ALA A 114 -12.44 23.58 12.55
C ALA A 114 -12.88 22.32 11.78
N VAL A 115 -12.51 22.21 10.51
CA VAL A 115 -12.81 21.04 9.65
C VAL A 115 -11.51 20.33 9.30
N ALA A 116 -11.50 19.00 9.49
CA ALA A 116 -10.40 18.14 9.11
C ALA A 116 -10.85 17.01 8.17
N LEU A 117 -9.99 16.64 7.23
CA LEU A 117 -10.19 15.49 6.33
C LEU A 117 -9.15 14.42 6.66
N TYR A 118 -9.62 13.22 7.00
CA TYR A 118 -8.75 12.05 7.15
C TYR A 118 -8.96 11.10 5.98
N VAL A 119 -7.97 11.02 5.09
CA VAL A 119 -8.02 10.28 3.83
C VAL A 119 -7.16 9.01 3.88
N SER A 120 -6.98 8.34 2.74
CA SER A 120 -6.25 7.07 2.67
C SER A 120 -5.33 7.01 1.46
N GLY A 121 -4.17 6.36 1.62
CA GLY A 121 -3.29 5.97 0.52
C GLY A 121 -3.90 4.94 -0.44
N GLN A 122 -5.07 4.37 -0.10
CA GLN A 122 -5.83 3.47 -0.97
C GLN A 122 -6.83 4.21 -1.88
N LEU A 123 -6.98 5.53 -1.71
CA LEU A 123 -7.72 6.34 -2.67
C LEU A 123 -6.99 6.39 -4.01
N SER A 124 -7.76 6.51 -5.09
CA SER A 124 -7.18 6.81 -6.40
C SER A 124 -6.45 8.16 -6.38
N LEU A 125 -5.53 8.37 -7.32
CA LEU A 125 -4.80 9.64 -7.45
C LEU A 125 -5.77 10.81 -7.64
N GLU A 126 -6.80 10.63 -8.46
CA GLU A 126 -7.84 11.62 -8.73
C GLU A 126 -8.62 11.95 -7.46
N ALA A 127 -9.01 10.93 -6.68
CA ALA A 127 -9.72 11.15 -5.42
C ALA A 127 -8.86 11.89 -4.38
N GLN A 128 -7.57 11.53 -4.25
CA GLN A 128 -6.64 12.24 -3.37
C GLN A 128 -6.42 13.69 -3.81
N TYR A 129 -6.30 13.92 -5.11
CA TYR A 129 -6.17 15.27 -5.68
C TYR A 129 -7.42 16.11 -5.41
N LEU A 130 -8.61 15.56 -5.64
CA LEU A 130 -9.88 16.25 -5.36
C LEU A 130 -10.03 16.58 -3.87
N ALA A 131 -9.70 15.65 -2.97
CA ALA A 131 -9.73 15.89 -1.52
C ALA A 131 -8.77 17.02 -1.10
N ASN A 132 -7.53 17.02 -1.63
CA ASN A 132 -6.57 18.10 -1.38
C ASN A 132 -7.05 19.44 -1.94
N LYS A 133 -7.60 19.44 -3.16
CA LYS A 133 -8.14 20.65 -3.79
C LYS A 133 -9.30 21.22 -2.98
N LEU A 134 -10.20 20.37 -2.49
CA LEU A 134 -11.28 20.76 -1.60
C LEU A 134 -10.75 21.38 -0.30
N ALA A 135 -9.87 20.68 0.42
CA ALA A 135 -9.35 21.14 1.70
C ALA A 135 -8.54 22.45 1.57
N LYS A 136 -7.50 22.44 0.73
CA LYS A 136 -6.54 23.56 0.64
C LYS A 136 -7.05 24.71 -0.24
N GLY A 137 -7.77 24.37 -1.31
CA GLY A 137 -8.21 25.35 -2.31
C GLY A 137 -9.53 26.02 -1.98
N PHE A 138 -10.52 25.28 -1.46
CA PHE A 138 -11.88 25.79 -1.27
C PHE A 138 -12.21 26.04 0.20
N ILE A 139 -11.97 25.06 1.08
CA ILE A 139 -12.15 25.24 2.52
C ILE A 139 -11.06 26.16 3.08
N ARG A 140 -9.86 26.14 2.49
CA ARG A 140 -8.67 26.89 2.92
C ARG A 140 -8.15 26.43 4.28
N THR A 141 -8.20 25.11 4.51
CA THR A 141 -7.62 24.44 5.67
C THR A 141 -6.42 23.59 5.25
N ASN A 142 -5.43 23.49 6.13
CA ASN A 142 -4.34 22.52 6.02
C ASN A 142 -4.58 21.25 6.82
N GLN A 143 -5.74 21.12 7.49
CA GLN A 143 -6.12 19.95 8.28
C GLN A 143 -6.58 18.81 7.36
N ILE A 144 -5.66 18.29 6.56
CA ILE A 144 -5.84 17.08 5.77
C ILE A 144 -4.68 16.13 6.02
N GLU A 145 -5.00 14.91 6.42
CA GLU A 145 -4.00 13.89 6.73
C GLU A 145 -4.45 12.53 6.17
N SER A 146 -3.50 11.62 5.96
CA SER A 146 -3.76 10.28 5.43
C SER A 146 -3.29 9.21 6.41
N ASN A 147 -3.89 8.02 6.37
CA ASN A 147 -3.32 6.83 6.99
C ASN A 147 -1.86 6.54 6.55
N SER A 148 -1.44 7.08 5.40
CA SER A 148 -0.05 7.02 4.93
C SER A 148 0.94 7.68 5.91
N ARG A 149 0.49 8.60 6.78
CA ARG A 149 1.29 9.18 7.85
C ARG A 149 1.82 8.12 8.82
N LEU A 150 1.02 7.09 9.08
CA LEU A 150 1.34 5.97 9.98
C LEU A 150 2.31 4.96 9.34
N CYS A 151 2.66 5.16 8.08
CA CYS A 151 3.43 4.21 7.28
C CYS A 151 4.65 4.92 6.66
N MET A 152 4.43 5.70 5.61
CA MET A 152 5.51 6.17 4.74
C MET A 152 6.14 7.50 5.16
N ALA A 153 5.67 8.14 6.24
CA ALA A 153 6.16 9.47 6.63
C ALA A 153 7.66 9.47 7.01
N GLY A 154 8.10 8.43 7.73
CA GLY A 154 9.52 8.27 8.07
C GLY A 154 10.39 8.08 6.82
N ALA A 155 9.97 7.18 5.93
CA ALA A 155 10.67 6.92 4.66
C ALA A 155 10.71 8.17 3.76
N GLY A 156 9.58 8.86 3.57
CA GLY A 156 9.51 10.05 2.73
C GLY A 156 10.35 11.21 3.27
N THR A 157 10.46 11.34 4.60
CA THR A 157 11.38 12.31 5.23
C THR A 157 12.84 11.90 4.99
N GLY A 158 13.17 10.62 5.19
CA GLY A 158 14.52 10.10 4.97
C GLY A 158 15.00 10.28 3.53
N TYR A 159 14.15 10.00 2.54
CA TYR A 159 14.48 10.23 1.13
C TYR A 159 14.73 11.70 0.82
N LYS A 160 13.85 12.61 1.27
CA LYS A 160 14.04 14.05 1.05
C LYS A 160 15.33 14.58 1.68
N LEU A 161 15.63 14.15 2.90
CA LEU A 161 16.86 14.58 3.59
C LEU A 161 18.13 14.00 2.96
N SER A 162 18.06 12.79 2.40
CA SER A 162 19.24 12.10 1.86
C SER A 162 19.48 12.36 0.37
N LEU A 163 18.41 12.48 -0.42
CA LEU A 163 18.43 12.55 -1.89
C LEU A 163 17.79 13.83 -2.45
N GLY A 164 17.16 14.67 -1.62
CA GLY A 164 16.48 15.89 -2.06
C GLY A 164 15.12 15.66 -2.76
N ALA A 165 14.72 14.40 -2.95
CA ALA A 165 13.45 14.02 -3.58
C ALA A 165 12.79 12.88 -2.79
N ASP A 166 11.48 12.72 -2.96
CA ASP A 166 10.73 11.60 -2.39
C ASP A 166 10.75 10.38 -3.32
N GLY A 167 10.64 9.19 -2.73
CA GLY A 167 10.55 7.92 -3.44
C GLY A 167 11.89 7.22 -3.71
N PRO A 168 11.87 5.89 -3.89
CA PRO A 168 13.08 5.14 -4.23
C PRO A 168 13.61 5.54 -5.62
N PRO A 169 14.94 5.69 -5.80
CA PRO A 169 15.54 5.95 -7.12
C PRO A 169 15.63 4.68 -7.99
N GLY A 170 15.45 3.50 -7.40
CA GLY A 170 15.51 2.19 -8.07
C GLY A 170 14.14 1.67 -8.54
N SER A 171 14.13 0.42 -9.00
CA SER A 171 12.95 -0.25 -9.53
C SER A 171 12.95 -1.75 -9.20
N TYR A 172 11.84 -2.45 -9.48
CA TYR A 172 11.79 -3.89 -9.21
C TYR A 172 12.75 -4.71 -10.09
N GLN A 173 13.24 -4.15 -11.19
CA GLN A 173 14.27 -4.75 -12.04
C GLN A 173 15.61 -4.91 -11.32
N ASP A 174 15.84 -4.18 -10.22
CA ASP A 174 17.05 -4.33 -9.41
C ASP A 174 17.08 -5.67 -8.68
N LEU A 175 15.91 -6.28 -8.38
CA LEU A 175 15.84 -7.62 -7.79
C LEU A 175 16.40 -8.69 -8.74
N ASP A 176 16.35 -8.46 -10.05
CA ASP A 176 16.81 -9.43 -11.04
C ASP A 176 18.35 -9.39 -11.19
N LYS A 177 18.98 -8.33 -10.68
CA LYS A 177 20.42 -8.04 -10.84
C LYS A 177 21.20 -8.08 -9.54
N ALA A 178 20.53 -7.96 -8.38
CA ALA A 178 21.19 -7.87 -7.09
C ALA A 178 21.98 -9.14 -6.76
N ASP A 179 23.20 -8.96 -6.26
CA ASP A 179 24.05 -10.05 -5.73
C ASP A 179 23.88 -10.21 -4.22
N VAL A 180 23.36 -9.17 -3.55
CA VAL A 180 23.07 -9.17 -2.12
C VAL A 180 21.75 -8.44 -1.86
N PHE A 181 20.89 -9.05 -1.05
CA PHE A 181 19.69 -8.45 -0.48
C PHE A 181 19.93 -8.16 0.99
N PHE A 182 19.81 -6.89 1.37
CA PHE A 182 19.85 -6.45 2.76
C PHE A 182 18.44 -6.04 3.19
N VAL A 183 17.77 -6.94 3.90
CA VAL A 183 16.37 -6.79 4.30
C VAL A 183 16.33 -6.46 5.79
N ILE A 184 16.00 -5.21 6.11
CA ILE A 184 15.91 -4.72 7.49
C ILE A 184 14.46 -4.37 7.84
N GLY A 185 13.95 -4.91 8.94
CA GLY A 185 12.62 -4.63 9.47
C GLY A 185 11.45 -5.02 8.55
N SER A 186 11.66 -5.93 7.59
CA SER A 186 10.69 -6.25 6.54
C SER A 186 10.37 -7.74 6.47
N ASN A 187 9.10 -8.09 6.71
CA ASN A 187 8.58 -9.43 6.47
C ASN A 187 8.00 -9.55 5.06
N MET A 188 8.86 -9.58 4.04
CA MET A 188 8.45 -9.61 2.63
C MET A 188 7.58 -10.83 2.29
N ALA A 189 7.81 -11.98 2.92
CA ALA A 189 7.05 -13.21 2.67
C ALA A 189 5.53 -13.01 2.84
N ASP A 190 5.11 -12.24 3.84
CA ASP A 190 3.68 -12.00 4.14
C ASP A 190 3.18 -10.65 3.59
N CYS A 191 4.02 -9.61 3.69
CA CYS A 191 3.66 -8.24 3.38
C CYS A 191 3.83 -7.90 1.89
N HIS A 192 4.83 -8.49 1.22
CA HIS A 192 5.13 -8.24 -0.20
C HIS A 192 5.43 -9.55 -0.97
N PRO A 193 4.49 -10.52 -1.00
CA PRO A 193 4.83 -11.91 -1.36
C PRO A 193 5.39 -12.06 -2.77
N ILE A 194 4.94 -11.26 -3.74
CA ILE A 194 5.44 -11.32 -5.12
C ILE A 194 6.90 -10.84 -5.22
N LEU A 195 7.28 -9.80 -4.48
CA LEU A 195 8.67 -9.34 -4.44
C LEU A 195 9.55 -10.35 -3.68
N PHE A 196 9.02 -10.95 -2.62
CA PHE A 196 9.71 -12.04 -1.92
C PHE A 196 10.00 -13.22 -2.86
N LEU A 197 9.03 -13.64 -3.68
CA LEU A 197 9.24 -14.71 -4.65
C LEU A 197 10.30 -14.35 -5.69
N ARG A 198 10.32 -13.11 -6.20
CA ARG A 198 11.36 -12.63 -7.13
C ARG A 198 12.75 -12.60 -6.49
N MET A 199 12.85 -12.11 -5.26
CA MET A 199 14.09 -12.13 -4.48
C MET A 199 14.59 -13.57 -4.31
N MET A 200 13.72 -14.49 -3.88
CA MET A 200 14.10 -15.90 -3.70
C MET A 200 14.45 -16.60 -5.02
N GLU A 201 13.86 -16.19 -6.13
CA GLU A 201 14.24 -16.66 -7.48
C GLU A 201 15.69 -16.27 -7.78
N ARG A 202 16.07 -15.00 -7.56
CA ARG A 202 17.46 -14.53 -7.72
C ARG A 202 18.45 -15.23 -6.78
N VAL A 203 18.08 -15.41 -5.51
CA VAL A 203 18.89 -16.15 -4.51
C VAL A 203 19.16 -17.58 -4.99
N LYS A 204 18.16 -18.28 -5.53
CA LYS A 204 18.29 -19.68 -5.99
C LYS A 204 18.99 -19.82 -7.34
N SER A 205 18.68 -18.95 -8.31
CA SER A 205 19.17 -19.11 -9.68
C SER A 205 20.58 -18.56 -9.88
N ALA A 206 20.96 -17.53 -9.11
CA ALA A 206 22.22 -16.82 -9.27
C ALA A 206 23.09 -16.78 -8.00
N GLY A 207 22.64 -17.42 -6.91
CA GLY A 207 23.41 -17.49 -5.67
C GLY A 207 23.52 -16.17 -4.90
N ALA A 208 22.62 -15.21 -5.18
CA ALA A 208 22.58 -13.94 -4.45
C ALA A 208 22.39 -14.18 -2.94
N LYS A 209 23.04 -13.37 -2.11
CA LYS A 209 23.01 -13.52 -0.66
C LYS A 209 21.85 -12.78 -0.03
N LEU A 210 21.18 -13.40 0.95
CA LEU A 210 20.10 -12.79 1.71
C LEU A 210 20.53 -12.56 3.16
N ILE A 211 20.64 -11.29 3.55
CA ILE A 211 20.86 -10.85 4.92
C ILE A 211 19.56 -10.26 5.45
N VAL A 212 19.09 -10.75 6.59
CA VAL A 212 17.87 -10.26 7.26
C VAL A 212 18.18 -9.71 8.64
N VAL A 213 17.80 -8.47 8.91
CA VAL A 213 17.88 -7.81 10.22
C VAL A 213 16.47 -7.56 10.73
N ASP A 214 16.03 -8.32 11.72
CA ASP A 214 14.66 -8.21 12.27
C ASP A 214 14.66 -8.73 13.72
N PRO A 215 14.02 -8.05 14.68
CA PRO A 215 13.86 -8.59 16.04
C PRO A 215 13.10 -9.92 16.08
N ARG A 216 12.29 -10.21 15.06
CA ARG A 216 11.46 -11.42 14.95
C ARG A 216 12.02 -12.34 13.87
N ARG A 217 12.07 -13.64 14.15
CA ARG A 217 12.37 -14.65 13.14
C ARG A 217 11.12 -14.96 12.30
N THR A 218 10.90 -14.16 11.27
CA THR A 218 9.78 -14.29 10.32
C THR A 218 10.01 -15.37 9.25
N ALA A 219 9.02 -15.64 8.41
CA ALA A 219 9.18 -16.51 7.23
C ALA A 219 10.24 -15.98 6.25
N THR A 220 10.44 -14.65 6.21
CA THR A 220 11.53 -14.02 5.46
C THR A 220 12.88 -14.34 6.08
N ALA A 221 13.03 -14.13 7.39
CA ALA A 221 14.25 -14.45 8.13
C ALA A 221 14.64 -15.93 8.07
N ALA A 222 13.66 -16.84 7.99
CA ALA A 222 13.89 -18.27 7.86
C ALA A 222 14.55 -18.68 6.53
N LYS A 223 14.61 -17.78 5.53
CA LYS A 223 15.30 -18.01 4.25
C LYS A 223 16.65 -17.31 4.13
N ALA A 224 17.08 -16.56 5.14
CA ALA A 224 18.31 -15.78 5.09
C ALA A 224 19.56 -16.67 5.16
N ASP A 225 20.60 -16.30 4.41
CA ASP A 225 21.97 -16.80 4.64
C ASP A 225 22.49 -16.31 5.99
N LEU A 226 22.16 -15.06 6.36
CA LEU A 226 22.51 -14.45 7.65
C LEU A 226 21.29 -13.77 8.25
N PHE A 227 20.89 -14.20 9.44
CA PHE A 227 19.83 -13.55 10.23
C PHE A 227 20.43 -12.88 11.46
N LEU A 228 20.24 -11.57 11.57
CA LEU A 228 20.67 -10.73 12.68
C LEU A 228 19.46 -10.35 13.53
N GLN A 229 19.31 -11.04 14.66
CA GLN A 229 18.23 -10.76 15.60
C GLN A 229 18.62 -9.63 16.56
N ILE A 230 18.16 -8.42 16.25
CA ILE A 230 18.41 -7.23 17.08
C ILE A 230 17.33 -7.05 18.15
N LYS A 231 17.58 -6.20 19.16
CA LYS A 231 16.52 -5.77 20.06
C LYS A 231 15.69 -4.67 19.36
N PRO A 232 14.37 -4.56 19.63
CA PRO A 232 13.58 -3.46 19.11
C PRO A 232 14.22 -2.09 19.42
N GLY A 233 14.33 -1.23 18.41
CA GLY A 233 14.92 0.11 18.53
C GLY A 233 16.44 0.19 18.54
N THR A 234 17.16 -0.93 18.37
CA THR A 234 18.65 -0.97 18.33
C THR A 234 19.21 -1.15 16.91
N ASP A 235 18.40 -0.87 15.89
CA ASP A 235 18.79 -0.88 14.47
C ASP A 235 19.67 0.32 14.10
N LEU A 236 19.52 1.44 14.80
CA LEU A 236 20.39 2.62 14.66
C LEU A 236 21.72 2.49 15.43
N SER A 237 21.76 1.66 16.47
CA SER A 237 22.97 1.45 17.26
C SER A 237 23.89 0.45 16.55
N SER A 238 24.72 0.96 15.65
CA SER A 238 25.97 0.29 15.31
C SER A 238 26.86 0.31 16.56
N PRO A 239 27.47 -0.80 17.01
CA PRO A 239 28.63 -0.68 17.88
C PRO A 239 29.64 0.19 17.13
N SER A 240 30.10 1.26 17.76
CA SER A 240 31.22 2.09 17.27
C SER A 240 32.24 1.19 16.55
N PRO A 241 32.61 1.49 15.30
CA PRO A 241 33.59 0.66 14.61
C PRO A 241 34.87 0.70 15.45
N ALA A 242 35.23 -0.45 16.03
CA ALA A 242 36.61 -0.69 16.38
C ALA A 242 37.42 -0.42 15.09
N SER A 243 38.30 0.56 15.17
CA SER A 243 39.23 1.01 14.14
C SER A 243 39.77 -0.17 13.29
N GLY A 244 39.17 -0.39 12.13
CA GLY A 244 39.58 -1.42 11.17
C GLY A 244 39.30 -0.94 9.75
N PRO A 245 40.21 -1.18 8.78
CA PRO A 245 40.08 -0.63 7.44
C PRO A 245 38.89 -1.26 6.70
N ALA A 246 38.11 -0.42 6.01
CA ALA A 246 37.03 -0.86 5.13
C ALA A 246 37.58 -1.76 4.01
N PRO A 247 36.99 -2.94 3.74
CA PRO A 247 37.42 -3.77 2.63
C PRO A 247 37.07 -3.08 1.30
N ARG A 248 38.06 -3.01 0.41
CA ARG A 248 37.85 -2.62 -0.99
C ARG A 248 37.18 -3.80 -1.72
N SER A 249 35.88 -3.69 -1.99
CA SER A 249 35.20 -4.53 -2.98
C SER A 249 34.41 -3.64 -3.94
N GLY A 250 34.35 -4.05 -5.22
CA GLY A 250 33.78 -3.29 -6.33
C GLY A 250 32.31 -2.92 -6.16
N PRO A 251 31.69 -2.26 -7.18
CA PRO A 251 30.37 -1.66 -7.04
C PRO A 251 29.34 -2.70 -6.62
N THR A 252 28.94 -2.64 -5.35
CA THR A 252 27.93 -3.52 -4.76
C THR A 252 26.60 -2.79 -4.85
N CYS A 253 25.66 -3.30 -5.64
CA CYS A 253 24.32 -2.74 -5.72
C CYS A 253 23.51 -3.24 -4.52
N TRP A 254 23.19 -2.35 -3.58
CA TRP A 254 22.39 -2.66 -2.38
C TRP A 254 20.92 -2.37 -2.66
N VAL A 255 20.07 -3.39 -2.57
CA VAL A 255 18.61 -3.19 -2.54
C VAL A 255 18.16 -3.27 -1.08
N ALA A 256 17.91 -2.11 -0.46
CA ALA A 256 17.28 -2.01 0.84
C ALA A 256 15.76 -2.09 0.67
N CYS A 257 15.16 -3.25 1.01
CA CYS A 257 13.71 -3.40 1.04
C CYS A 257 13.18 -3.06 2.43
N ASN A 258 12.92 -1.78 2.71
CA ASN A 258 12.30 -1.34 3.95
C ASN A 258 10.91 -0.70 3.72
N PRO A 259 9.81 -1.38 4.02
CA PRO A 259 8.50 -0.77 4.18
C PRO A 259 8.31 -0.49 5.68
N VAL A 260 8.78 0.66 6.17
CA VAL A 260 8.67 0.98 7.60
C VAL A 260 7.18 1.06 8.00
N CYS A 261 6.70 0.03 8.69
CA CYS A 261 5.55 0.08 9.59
C CYS A 261 6.04 -0.46 10.94
N THR A 262 6.71 0.36 11.73
CA THR A 262 6.95 0.04 13.14
C THR A 262 5.68 0.37 13.93
N PRO A 263 5.06 -0.59 14.64
CA PRO A 263 4.05 -0.25 15.63
C PRO A 263 4.73 0.56 16.75
N TYR A 264 4.16 1.72 17.06
CA TYR A 264 4.53 2.54 18.21
C TYR A 264 4.46 1.65 19.47
N ALA A 265 5.57 1.47 20.17
CA ALA A 265 5.53 0.87 21.50
C ALA A 265 4.84 1.86 22.46
N PRO A 266 3.96 1.41 23.37
CA PRO A 266 3.44 2.29 24.41
C PRO A 266 4.62 2.70 25.32
N ALA A 267 4.77 4.00 25.55
CA ALA A 267 5.69 4.52 26.56
C ALA A 267 5.23 4.07 27.96
N PRO A 268 6.16 3.90 28.92
CA PRO A 268 5.87 3.48 30.30
C PRO A 268 4.99 4.48 31.06
#